data_AF-A0A669QSE9-F1
#
_entry.id   AF-A0A669QSE9-F1
#
_cell.length_a   1.000
_cell.length_b   1.000
_cell.length_c   1.000
_cell.angle_alpha   90.00
_cell.angle_beta   90.00
_cell.angle_gamma   90.00
#
_symmetry.space_group_name_H-M   'P 1'
#
loop_
_entity.id
_entity.type
_entity.pdbx_description
1 polymer ?
#
loop_
_entity_poly.entity_id
_entity_poly.type
_entity_poly.pdbx_seq_one_letter_code
_entity_poly.pdbx_strand_id
1 'polypeptide(L)'
;MKVELCSFSGYKIYPGHGRRYARTDGKVFQFLNAKCESAFLSKRNPRQINWTVLYRRKHKKGQSEEIQKKRTRRAVKFQRAITGASLAEIMAKRNQKPEVRKAQREQAIRLQQRQHLSRKL
;
A
#
# COMPACT_ATOMS: atom_id res chain seq x y z
N MET A 1 31.15 -17.03 -6.00
CA MET A 1 30.51 -18.25 -6.55
C MET A 1 28.99 -18.08 -6.49
N LYS A 2 28.27 -18.12 -7.62
CA LYS A 2 26.82 -17.80 -7.69
C LYS A 2 25.96 -19.05 -7.51
N VAL A 3 24.96 -19.00 -6.63
CA VAL A 3 23.97 -20.06 -6.44
C VAL A 3 22.76 -19.77 -7.33
N GLU A 4 22.36 -20.76 -8.12
CA GLU A 4 21.21 -20.66 -9.02
C GLU A 4 19.98 -21.33 -8.40
N LEU A 5 18.78 -21.10 -8.95
CA LEU A 5 17.55 -21.77 -8.50
C LEU A 5 17.08 -22.74 -9.57
N CYS A 6 16.66 -23.93 -9.16
CA CYS A 6 16.05 -24.90 -10.04
C CYS A 6 14.73 -24.37 -10.59
N SER A 7 14.60 -24.32 -11.91
CA SER A 7 13.42 -23.81 -12.60
C SER A 7 12.17 -24.65 -12.35
N PHE A 8 12.31 -25.93 -12.03
CA PHE A 8 11.18 -26.82 -11.73
C PHE A 8 10.83 -26.81 -10.24
N SER A 9 11.79 -27.14 -9.38
CA SER A 9 11.53 -27.41 -7.96
C SER A 9 11.68 -26.19 -7.06
N GLY A 10 12.43 -25.17 -7.49
CA GLY A 10 12.72 -23.96 -6.71
C GLY A 10 13.81 -24.12 -5.66
N TYR A 11 14.51 -25.26 -5.61
CA TYR A 11 15.65 -25.48 -4.71
C TYR A 11 16.92 -24.79 -5.22
N LYS A 12 17.83 -24.48 -4.29
CA LYS A 12 19.16 -23.92 -4.58
C LYS A 12 20.03 -24.94 -5.30
N ILE A 13 20.71 -24.50 -6.36
CA ILE A 13 21.70 -25.25 -7.12
C ILE A 13 23.06 -24.62 -6.83
N TYR A 14 23.91 -25.36 -6.12
CA TYR A 14 25.29 -24.95 -5.88
C TYR A 14 26.14 -25.25 -7.12
N PRO A 15 27.22 -24.49 -7.35
CA PRO A 15 28.09 -24.75 -8.50
C PRO A 15 28.72 -26.14 -8.46
N GLY A 16 28.83 -26.76 -9.64
CA GLY A 16 29.22 -28.16 -9.80
C GLY A 16 28.03 -29.14 -9.80
N HIS A 17 26.80 -28.68 -9.60
CA HIS A 17 25.61 -29.53 -9.60
C HIS A 17 24.61 -29.18 -10.69
N GLY A 18 23.81 -30.18 -11.06
CA GLY A 18 22.68 -30.00 -11.96
C GLY A 18 23.07 -29.84 -13.42
N ARG A 19 22.10 -29.40 -14.23
CA ARG A 19 22.25 -29.19 -15.67
C ARG A 19 21.56 -27.90 -16.09
N ARG A 20 22.08 -27.29 -17.15
CA ARG A 20 21.50 -26.12 -17.79
C ARG A 20 20.90 -26.53 -19.13
N TYR A 21 19.62 -26.21 -19.34
CA TYR A 21 18.88 -26.53 -20.55
C TYR A 21 18.52 -25.22 -21.27
N ALA A 22 19.10 -24.99 -22.45
CA ALA A 22 18.74 -23.90 -23.32
C ALA A 22 17.71 -24.38 -24.35
N ARG A 23 16.55 -23.72 -24.41
CA ARG A 23 15.48 -24.01 -25.35
C ARG A 23 15.59 -23.11 -26.59
N THR A 24 15.01 -23.55 -27.70
CA THR A 24 15.03 -22.86 -28.99
C THR A 24 14.45 -21.44 -28.97
N ASP A 25 13.57 -21.11 -28.02
CA ASP A 25 13.03 -19.76 -27.82
C ASP A 25 13.98 -18.83 -27.06
N GLY A 26 15.24 -19.23 -26.85
CA GLY A 26 16.26 -18.47 -26.13
C GLY A 26 16.14 -18.56 -24.60
N LYS A 27 15.13 -19.26 -24.06
CA LYS A 27 14.97 -19.41 -22.61
C LYS A 27 15.90 -20.47 -22.06
N VAL A 28 16.57 -20.14 -20.97
CA VAL A 28 17.52 -21.04 -20.29
C VAL A 28 16.95 -21.44 -18.94
N PHE A 29 16.88 -22.74 -18.71
CA PHE A 29 16.39 -23.37 -17.49
C PHE A 29 17.54 -24.05 -16.76
N GLN A 30 17.47 -24.09 -15.43
CA GLN A 30 18.44 -24.77 -14.58
C GLN A 30 17.73 -25.87 -13.81
N PHE A 31 18.29 -27.08 -13.81
CA PHE A 31 17.71 -28.22 -13.10
C PHE A 31 18.70 -28.75 -12.07
N LEU A 32 18.22 -28.99 -10.86
CA LEU A 32 19.03 -29.53 -9.76
C LEU A 32 19.52 -30.95 -10.06
N ASN A 33 18.67 -31.79 -10.66
CA ASN A 33 18.93 -33.19 -10.95
C ASN A 33 18.02 -33.70 -12.09
N ALA A 34 18.27 -34.94 -12.54
CA ALA A 34 17.52 -35.59 -13.61
C ALA A 34 16.03 -35.75 -13.29
N LYS A 35 15.64 -35.89 -12.01
CA LYS A 35 14.22 -35.93 -11.60
C LYS A 35 13.49 -34.63 -11.94
N CYS A 36 14.12 -33.48 -11.69
CA CYS A 36 13.57 -32.18 -12.03
C CYS A 36 13.51 -31.97 -13.55
N GLU A 37 14.57 -32.36 -14.25
CA GLU A 37 14.67 -32.26 -15.71
C GLU A 37 13.61 -33.12 -16.40
N SER A 38 13.52 -34.41 -16.06
CA SER A 38 12.54 -35.34 -16.60
C SER A 38 11.11 -34.84 -16.39
N ALA A 39 10.78 -34.40 -15.17
CA ALA A 39 9.44 -33.87 -14.89
C ALA A 39 9.12 -32.60 -15.70
N PHE A 40 10.12 -31.74 -15.94
CA PHE A 40 9.98 -30.56 -16.80
C PHE A 40 9.77 -30.93 -18.27
N LEU A 41 10.57 -31.87 -18.80
CA LEU A 41 10.47 -32.33 -20.18
C LEU A 41 9.15 -33.08 -20.45
N SER A 42 8.65 -33.84 -19.46
CA SER A 42 7.30 -34.42 -19.47
C SER A 42 6.18 -33.37 -19.24
N LYS A 43 6.51 -32.08 -19.22
CA LYS A 43 5.57 -30.96 -19.09
C LYS A 43 4.69 -31.03 -17.83
N ARG A 44 5.16 -31.67 -16.76
CA ARG A 44 4.41 -31.71 -15.49
C ARG A 44 4.38 -30.32 -14.85
N ASN A 45 3.25 -29.95 -14.27
CA ASN A 45 3.12 -28.66 -13.60
C ASN A 45 3.72 -28.71 -12.18
N PRO A 46 4.77 -27.93 -11.85
CA PRO A 46 5.34 -27.92 -10.50
C PRO A 46 4.33 -27.62 -9.40
N ARG A 47 3.27 -26.85 -9.69
CA ARG A 47 2.21 -26.48 -8.73
C ARG A 47 1.30 -27.65 -8.34
N GLN A 48 1.39 -28.77 -9.03
CA GLN A 48 0.70 -30.03 -8.72
C GLN A 48 1.64 -31.07 -8.09
N ILE A 49 2.95 -30.80 -8.04
CA ILE A 49 3.94 -31.74 -7.51
C ILE A 49 4.29 -31.37 -6.07
N ASN A 50 3.89 -32.24 -5.13
CA ASN A 50 3.82 -31.95 -3.70
C ASN A 50 5.10 -31.41 -3.06
N TRP A 51 6.26 -31.88 -3.49
CA TRP A 51 7.56 -31.56 -2.88
C TRP A 51 8.19 -30.26 -3.41
N THR A 52 7.61 -29.60 -4.42
CA THR A 52 8.19 -28.37 -4.97
C THR A 52 7.88 -27.15 -4.10
N VAL A 53 8.76 -26.15 -4.16
CA VAL A 53 8.55 -24.87 -3.46
C VAL A 53 7.28 -24.18 -3.97
N LEU A 54 6.99 -24.27 -5.27
CA LEU A 54 5.79 -23.69 -5.88
C LEU A 54 4.50 -24.33 -5.36
N TYR A 55 4.47 -25.66 -5.23
CA TYR A 55 3.34 -26.36 -4.62
C TYR A 55 3.13 -25.91 -3.17
N ARG A 56 4.21 -25.88 -2.37
CA ARG A 56 4.14 -25.49 -0.96
C ARG A 56 3.65 -24.05 -0.79
N ARG A 57 4.05 -23.12 -1.68
CA ARG A 57 3.58 -21.73 -1.69
C ARG A 57 2.09 -21.64 -2.06
N LYS A 58 1.65 -22.36 -3.10
CA LYS A 58 0.22 -22.41 -3.49
C LYS A 58 -0.67 -22.93 -2.36
N HIS A 59 -0.22 -23.99 -1.68
CA HIS A 59 -0.98 -24.64 -0.60
C HIS A 59 -0.64 -24.12 0.80
N LYS A 60 0.08 -22.99 0.91
CA LYS A 60 0.43 -22.35 2.18
C LYS A 60 1.07 -23.33 3.20
N LYS A 61 1.87 -24.29 2.73
CA LYS A 61 2.56 -25.29 3.55
C LYS A 61 3.87 -24.79 4.17
N GLY A 62 4.15 -23.49 4.08
CA GLY A 62 5.33 -22.85 4.65
C GLY A 62 4.93 -21.95 5.82
N GLN A 63 5.87 -21.73 6.74
CA GLN A 63 5.76 -20.68 7.74
C GLN A 63 5.90 -19.35 7.00
N SER A 64 4.79 -18.77 6.55
CA SER A 64 4.77 -17.36 6.22
C SER A 64 4.45 -16.63 7.51
N GLU A 65 5.43 -15.93 8.07
CA GLU A 65 5.14 -14.84 8.99
C GLU A 65 4.09 -13.97 8.31
N GLU A 66 3.03 -13.61 9.02
CA GLU A 66 2.11 -12.58 8.59
C GLU A 66 2.94 -11.30 8.43
N ILE A 67 3.50 -11.08 7.24
CA ILE A 67 4.12 -9.82 6.85
C ILE A 67 2.93 -8.86 6.77
N GLN A 68 2.61 -8.35 7.96
CA GLN A 68 1.64 -7.36 8.35
C GLN A 68 0.74 -6.92 7.20
N LYS A 69 -0.57 -7.16 7.31
CA LYS A 69 -1.55 -6.34 6.60
C LYS A 69 -1.21 -4.88 6.92
N LYS A 70 -0.50 -4.22 6.01
CA LYS A 70 0.01 -2.86 6.20
C LYS A 70 -1.18 -2.00 6.55
N ARG A 71 -1.16 -1.46 7.78
CA ARG A 71 -2.09 -0.43 8.26
C ARG A 71 -2.26 0.61 7.15
N THR A 72 -3.45 0.69 6.57
CA THR A 72 -3.81 1.78 5.65
C THR A 72 -4.10 3.03 6.46
N ARG A 73 -3.06 3.66 7.02
CA ARG A 73 -3.21 5.00 7.60
C ARG A 73 -3.58 5.95 6.47
N ARG A 74 -4.84 6.38 6.43
CA ARG A 74 -5.31 7.47 5.57
C ARG A 74 -5.14 8.77 6.35
N ALA A 75 -4.20 9.60 5.94
CA ALA A 75 -4.03 10.94 6.50
C ALA A 75 -4.90 11.92 5.70
N VAL A 76 -5.88 12.55 6.35
CA VAL A 76 -6.66 13.64 5.77
C VAL A 76 -6.11 14.95 6.31
N LYS A 77 -5.68 15.86 5.43
CA LYS A 77 -5.14 17.18 5.78
C LYS A 77 -5.93 18.28 5.08
N PHE A 78 -6.34 19.30 5.84
CA PHE A 78 -6.98 20.51 5.32
C PHE A 78 -6.14 21.73 5.73
N GLN A 79 -5.27 22.20 4.83
CA GLN A 79 -4.30 23.28 5.11
C GLN A 79 -4.35 24.41 4.07
N ARG A 80 -5.29 24.38 3.12
CA ARG A 80 -5.33 25.34 2.01
C ARG A 80 -6.09 26.62 2.40
N ALA A 81 -5.58 27.76 1.95
CA ALA A 81 -6.27 29.04 1.94
C ALA A 81 -7.40 29.03 0.87
N ILE A 82 -8.30 30.01 0.95
CA ILE A 82 -9.43 30.19 0.02
C ILE A 82 -9.22 31.50 -0.74
N THR A 83 -9.67 31.59 -1.99
CA THR A 83 -9.61 32.85 -2.76
C THR A 83 -10.34 33.96 -2.00
N GLY A 84 -9.64 35.07 -1.73
CA GLY A 84 -10.18 36.19 -0.94
C GLY A 84 -9.95 36.11 0.58
N ALA A 85 -9.29 35.06 1.09
CA ALA A 85 -8.86 35.00 2.49
C ALA A 85 -7.58 34.18 2.67
N SER A 86 -6.54 34.79 3.25
CA SER A 86 -5.29 34.08 3.53
C SER A 86 -5.45 33.05 4.66
N LEU A 87 -4.59 32.02 4.69
CA LEU A 87 -4.61 31.01 5.75
C LEU A 87 -4.44 31.65 7.14
N ALA A 88 -3.60 32.68 7.22
CA ALA A 88 -3.36 33.43 8.44
C ALA A 88 -4.61 34.19 8.90
N GLU A 89 -5.36 34.82 8.00
CA GLU A 89 -6.62 35.49 8.32
C GLU A 89 -7.69 34.50 8.81
N ILE A 90 -7.80 33.33 8.17
CA ILE A 90 -8.74 32.28 8.56
C ILE A 90 -8.39 31.77 9.96
N MET A 91 -7.10 31.52 10.24
CA MET A 91 -6.65 31.10 11.57
C MET A 91 -6.85 32.19 12.62
N ALA A 92 -6.56 33.46 12.28
CA ALA A 92 -6.77 34.59 13.17
C ALA A 92 -8.25 34.74 13.56
N LYS A 93 -9.18 34.68 12.60
CA LYS A 93 -10.64 34.69 12.88
C LYS A 93 -11.08 33.46 13.69
N ARG A 94 -10.56 32.27 13.36
CA ARG A 94 -10.87 31.01 14.08
C ARG A 94 -10.31 30.99 15.51
N ASN A 95 -9.22 31.70 15.79
CA ASN A 95 -8.57 31.68 17.10
C ASN A 95 -8.84 32.95 17.93
N GLN A 96 -9.82 33.78 17.53
CA GLN A 96 -10.25 34.92 18.34
C GLN A 96 -10.72 34.47 19.73
N LYS A 97 -10.29 35.21 20.76
CA LYS A 97 -10.70 35.00 22.14
C LYS A 97 -12.23 35.05 22.27
N PRO A 98 -12.83 34.22 23.15
CA PRO A 98 -14.28 34.13 23.29
C PRO A 98 -14.94 35.46 23.69
N GLU A 99 -14.23 36.31 24.42
CA GLU A 99 -14.69 37.65 24.84
C GLU A 99 -14.96 38.57 23.64
N VAL A 100 -14.04 38.60 22.67
CA VAL A 100 -14.17 39.41 21.45
C VAL A 100 -15.35 38.93 20.61
N ARG A 101 -15.56 37.61 20.54
CA ARG A 101 -16.72 37.03 19.83
C ARG A 101 -18.05 37.37 20.49
N LYS A 102 -18.10 37.31 21.82
CA LYS A 102 -19.31 37.62 22.59
C LYS A 102 -19.70 39.10 22.41
N ALA A 103 -18.72 40.01 22.50
CA ALA A 103 -18.94 41.44 22.29
C ALA A 103 -19.47 41.74 20.87
N GLN A 104 -18.88 41.16 19.82
CA GLN A 104 -19.36 41.33 18.44
C GLN A 104 -20.78 40.78 18.24
N ARG A 105 -21.10 39.64 18.87
CA ARG A 105 -22.45 39.06 18.82
C ARG A 105 -23.48 39.96 19.50
N GLU A 106 -23.19 40.46 20.69
CA GLU A 106 -24.08 41.35 21.44
C GLU A 106 -24.31 42.67 20.70
N GLN A 107 -23.26 43.23 20.10
CA GLN A 107 -23.37 44.41 19.25
C GLN A 107 -24.27 44.15 18.03
N ALA A 108 -24.10 43.02 17.35
CA ALA A 108 -24.97 42.65 16.22
C ALA A 108 -26.44 42.48 16.63
N ILE A 109 -26.71 41.81 17.75
CA ILE A 109 -28.07 41.63 18.30
C ILE A 109 -28.68 42.99 18.63
N ARG A 110 -27.93 43.87 19.29
CA ARG A 110 -28.40 45.21 19.66
C ARG A 110 -28.72 46.06 18.43
N LEU A 111 -27.88 46.00 17.38
CA LEU A 111 -28.13 46.68 16.11
C LEU A 111 -29.39 46.13 15.44
N GLN A 112 -29.58 44.82 15.44
CA GLN A 112 -30.76 44.19 14.86
C GLN A 112 -32.05 44.53 15.62
N GLN A 113 -32.00 44.55 16.96
CA GLN A 113 -33.12 44.99 17.79
C GLN A 113 -33.47 46.46 17.52
N ARG A 114 -32.47 47.33 17.37
CA ARG A 114 -32.67 48.74 16.99
C ARG A 114 -33.30 48.89 15.61
N GLN A 115 -32.81 48.17 14.61
CA GLN A 115 -33.39 48.18 13.26
C GLN A 115 -34.83 47.64 13.25
N HIS A 116 -35.11 46.60 14.04
CA HIS A 116 -36.46 46.07 14.17
C HIS A 116 -37.42 47.08 14.83
N LEU A 117 -36.96 47.79 15.87
CA LEU A 117 -37.72 48.87 16.50
C LEU A 117 -37.95 50.05 15.55
N SER A 118 -36.94 50.47 14.79
CA SER A 118 -37.09 51.57 13.81
C SER A 118 -38.00 51.21 12.64
N ARG A 119 -38.17 49.91 12.36
CA ARG A 119 -39.05 49.41 11.30
C ARG A 119 -40.50 49.19 11.76
N LYS A 120 -40.76 49.32 13.07
CA LYS A 120 -42.10 49.24 13.69
C LYS A 120 -42.74 50.61 13.92
N LEU A 121 -41.98 51.70 13.76
CA LEU A 121 -42.47 53.07 13.62
C LEU A 121 -42.80 53.34 12.16
#